data_AF-A0A1H1SUX2-F1
#
_entry.id   AF-A0A1H1SUX2-F1
#
_cell.length_a   1.000
_cell.length_b   1.000
_cell.length_c   1.000
_cell.angle_alpha   90.00
_cell.angle_beta   90.00
_cell.angle_gamma   90.00
#
_symmetry.space_group_name_H-M   'P 1'
#
loop_
_entity.id
_entity.type
_entity.pdbx_description
1 polymer ?
#
loop_
_entity_poly.entity_id
_entity_poly.type
_entity_poly.pdbx_seq_one_letter_code
_entity_poly.pdbx_strand_id
1 'polypeptide(L)'
;MSAELAETQQTMSAGQSMPMPVVIDFFSGCGGTSAGLRDAGMKIAAAVDFDSAAAATYRANFPGAEFHEVDIRKLAHDAFDHLVLNDAPLVFSACAPCQPYSSMRPTNSQARPQERSLLLTLIPFMDRLRPEVLIVENVPGLQRIPGGSTWNRFLRYLARAGYSTRWEVVDCRDYGVPQRRKRLVLLASRHGEIDLPTPTHGGNRQPYSSVRDWIGSLPDIQAGETCADDPLHRSGGLGELNLRRIMALPEGGSRLEWPDDLWLECHRNSKGHQDAYGRMRYDDTAPVLTTKCTDITNGRYGHPTQHRAISAREAALLQTFPMEYKFLGSLKSVTKQIGNAVPVLVAKAMGAHIIEHLRDAGFDIDG
;
A
#
# COMPACT_ATOMS: atom_id res chain seq x y z
N MET A 1 -57.69 -27.65 18.86
CA MET A 1 -56.71 -27.13 19.83
C MET A 1 -55.63 -28.17 19.96
N SER A 2 -54.55 -28.02 19.18
CA SER A 2 -53.28 -27.45 19.64
C SER A 2 -52.44 -28.58 20.28
N ALA A 3 -51.22 -28.91 19.88
CA ALA A 3 -50.24 -28.26 19.02
C ALA A 3 -49.14 -29.30 18.67
N GLU A 4 -48.42 -29.04 17.58
CA GLU A 4 -46.99 -29.41 17.32
C GLU A 4 -46.66 -30.92 17.18
N LEU A 5 -46.24 -31.47 16.02
CA LEU A 5 -45.44 -30.94 14.90
C LEU A 5 -44.16 -30.23 15.35
N ALA A 6 -43.26 -30.96 16.04
CA ALA A 6 -41.87 -30.55 16.21
C ALA A 6 -40.97 -31.74 16.62
N GLU A 7 -40.74 -32.71 15.73
CA GLU A 7 -39.57 -33.60 15.82
C GLU A 7 -38.76 -33.46 14.53
N THR A 8 -38.09 -32.33 14.39
CA THR A 8 -36.94 -32.18 13.50
C THR A 8 -35.96 -31.22 14.16
N GLN A 9 -35.50 -31.56 15.36
CA GLN A 9 -34.33 -30.91 15.94
C GLN A 9 -33.08 -31.44 15.24
N GLN A 10 -32.66 -30.66 14.25
CA GLN A 10 -31.28 -30.35 13.93
C GLN A 10 -30.24 -30.98 14.87
N THR A 11 -29.63 -32.06 14.40
CA THR A 11 -28.21 -32.31 14.67
C THR A 11 -27.40 -31.23 13.95
N MET A 12 -27.20 -30.07 14.59
CA MET A 12 -26.11 -29.18 14.21
C MET A 12 -24.79 -29.86 14.61
N SER A 13 -24.02 -30.29 13.60
CA SER A 13 -22.69 -30.82 13.81
C SER A 13 -21.77 -29.71 14.31
N ALA A 14 -21.09 -29.99 15.42
CA ALA A 14 -19.97 -29.19 15.90
C ALA A 14 -18.83 -29.13 14.86
N GLY A 15 -18.30 -27.92 14.61
CA GLY A 15 -16.92 -27.74 14.17
C GLY A 15 -16.64 -27.40 12.70
N GLN A 16 -17.56 -26.83 11.93
CA GLN A 16 -17.18 -26.21 10.65
C GLN A 16 -16.60 -24.82 10.90
N SER A 17 -15.29 -24.64 10.64
CA SER A 17 -14.66 -23.30 10.60
C SER A 17 -15.34 -22.48 9.51
N MET A 18 -15.71 -21.24 9.79
CA MET A 18 -16.44 -20.45 8.82
C MET A 18 -15.50 -19.97 7.71
N PRO A 19 -15.99 -19.84 6.47
CA PRO A 19 -15.14 -19.47 5.34
C PRO A 19 -14.56 -18.06 5.51
N MET A 20 -13.23 -17.97 5.47
CA MET A 20 -12.52 -16.69 5.36
C MET A 20 -12.57 -16.17 3.91
N PRO A 21 -12.75 -14.87 3.67
CA PRO A 21 -12.66 -14.32 2.33
C PRO A 21 -11.29 -14.61 1.71
N VAL A 22 -11.31 -15.02 0.45
CA VAL A 22 -10.12 -15.42 -0.30
C VAL A 22 -9.66 -14.27 -1.18
N VAL A 23 -8.38 -13.91 -1.13
CA VAL A 23 -7.83 -12.78 -1.88
C VAL A 23 -6.94 -13.24 -3.02
N ILE A 24 -7.12 -12.62 -4.19
CA ILE A 24 -6.16 -12.62 -5.29
C ILE A 24 -5.64 -11.19 -5.47
N ASP A 25 -4.35 -10.97 -5.26
CA ASP A 25 -3.69 -9.66 -5.29
C ASP A 25 -2.91 -9.44 -6.60
N PHE A 26 -3.45 -8.59 -7.46
CA PHE A 26 -2.85 -8.22 -8.74
C PHE A 26 -1.95 -6.99 -8.60
N PHE A 27 -0.77 -7.04 -9.21
CA PHE A 27 0.26 -6.00 -9.06
C PHE A 27 0.68 -5.86 -7.59
N SER A 28 0.89 -7.01 -6.93
CA SER A 28 1.01 -7.10 -5.48
C SER A 28 2.25 -6.41 -4.90
N GLY A 29 3.28 -6.17 -5.73
CA GLY A 29 4.57 -5.70 -5.28
C GLY A 29 5.11 -6.57 -4.14
N CYS A 30 5.64 -5.93 -3.10
CA CYS A 30 6.11 -6.63 -1.91
C CYS A 30 5.00 -7.07 -0.96
N GLY A 31 3.72 -6.86 -1.29
CA GLY A 31 2.56 -7.37 -0.54
C GLY A 31 2.01 -6.44 0.54
N GLY A 32 2.17 -5.12 0.43
CA GLY A 32 1.61 -4.17 1.41
C GLY A 32 0.09 -4.28 1.57
N THR A 33 -0.64 -4.36 0.45
CA THR A 33 -2.10 -4.55 0.48
C THR A 33 -2.47 -5.94 0.99
N SER A 34 -1.81 -7.00 0.48
CA SER A 34 -1.95 -8.37 0.99
C SER A 34 -1.73 -8.46 2.50
N ALA A 35 -0.75 -7.76 3.06
CA ALA A 35 -0.48 -7.76 4.50
C ALA A 35 -1.67 -7.16 5.27
N GLY A 36 -2.19 -6.01 4.82
CA GLY A 36 -3.34 -5.38 5.47
C GLY A 36 -4.61 -6.22 5.37
N LEU A 37 -4.88 -6.84 4.22
CA LEU A 37 -6.04 -7.72 4.04
C LEU A 37 -5.92 -9.00 4.88
N ARG A 38 -4.72 -9.58 5.01
CA ARG A 38 -4.46 -10.68 5.94
C ARG A 38 -4.70 -10.26 7.39
N ASP A 39 -4.18 -9.09 7.78
CA ASP A 39 -4.34 -8.56 9.14
C ASP A 39 -5.79 -8.14 9.45
N ALA A 40 -6.64 -8.05 8.44
CA ALA A 40 -8.09 -7.88 8.58
C ALA A 40 -8.84 -9.22 8.73
N GLY A 41 -8.19 -10.37 8.53
CA GLY A 41 -8.81 -11.70 8.65
C GLY A 41 -9.04 -12.43 7.32
N MET A 42 -8.50 -11.93 6.20
CA MET A 42 -8.66 -12.58 4.90
C MET A 42 -7.54 -13.60 4.61
N LYS A 43 -7.87 -14.64 3.83
CA LYS A 43 -6.90 -15.61 3.32
C LYS A 43 -6.30 -15.11 2.00
N ILE A 44 -5.01 -14.81 2.02
CA ILE A 44 -4.27 -14.49 0.79
C ILE A 44 -3.97 -15.79 0.04
N ALA A 45 -4.64 -16.02 -1.09
CA ALA A 45 -4.51 -17.27 -1.85
C ALA A 45 -3.55 -17.16 -3.02
N ALA A 46 -3.55 -16.03 -3.73
CA ALA A 46 -2.62 -15.82 -4.83
C ALA A 46 -2.23 -14.37 -5.04
N ALA A 47 -1.10 -14.18 -5.70
CA ALA A 47 -0.65 -12.88 -6.17
C ALA A 47 0.06 -12.92 -7.51
N VAL A 48 0.05 -11.77 -8.20
CA VAL A 48 0.69 -11.55 -9.49
C VAL A 48 1.57 -10.30 -9.43
N ASP A 49 2.86 -10.45 -9.69
CA ASP A 49 3.77 -9.34 -9.99
C ASP A 49 4.90 -9.83 -10.91
N PHE A 50 5.52 -8.94 -11.66
CA PHE A 50 6.60 -9.28 -12.59
C PHE A 50 7.99 -8.88 -12.05
N ASP A 51 8.07 -8.11 -10.97
CA ASP A 51 9.34 -7.69 -10.36
C ASP A 51 9.87 -8.81 -9.44
N SER A 52 10.92 -9.49 -9.89
CA SER A 52 11.52 -10.63 -9.16
C SER A 52 11.98 -10.30 -7.74
N ALA A 53 12.40 -9.05 -7.48
CA ALA A 53 12.84 -8.67 -6.14
C ALA A 53 11.63 -8.51 -5.18
N ALA A 54 10.55 -7.91 -5.66
CA ALA A 54 9.29 -7.85 -4.94
C ALA A 54 8.68 -9.25 -4.74
N ALA A 55 8.77 -10.11 -5.75
CA ALA A 55 8.32 -11.51 -5.70
C ALA A 55 9.03 -12.32 -4.61
N ALA A 56 10.36 -12.18 -4.49
CA ALA A 56 11.12 -12.83 -3.43
C ALA A 56 10.63 -12.38 -2.04
N THR A 57 10.43 -11.08 -1.83
CA THR A 57 9.88 -10.54 -0.59
C THR A 57 8.46 -11.05 -0.32
N TYR A 58 7.60 -11.07 -1.34
CA TYR A 58 6.23 -11.54 -1.19
C TYR A 58 6.19 -13.00 -0.71
N ARG A 59 6.90 -13.90 -1.41
CA ARG A 59 6.97 -15.33 -1.06
C ARG A 59 7.49 -15.56 0.36
N ALA A 60 8.39 -14.71 0.85
CA ALA A 60 8.93 -14.81 2.21
C ALA A 60 7.89 -14.49 3.32
N ASN A 61 6.85 -13.72 3.00
CA ASN A 61 5.81 -13.28 3.92
C ASN A 61 4.47 -14.01 3.74
N PHE A 62 4.22 -14.60 2.57
CA PHE A 62 3.01 -15.35 2.23
C PHE A 62 3.35 -16.75 1.69
N PRO A 63 3.98 -17.64 2.48
CA PRO A 63 4.43 -18.94 2.00
C PRO A 63 3.30 -19.88 1.57
N GLY A 64 2.06 -19.62 2.02
CA GLY A 64 0.87 -20.39 1.63
C GLY A 64 0.13 -19.85 0.39
N ALA A 65 0.56 -18.70 -0.15
CA ALA A 65 -0.05 -18.10 -1.33
C ALA A 65 0.69 -18.54 -2.61
N GLU A 66 -0.07 -18.84 -3.67
CA GLU A 66 0.50 -19.01 -5.00
C GLU A 66 1.06 -17.66 -5.50
N PHE A 67 2.24 -17.67 -6.11
CA PHE A 67 2.83 -16.45 -6.67
C PHE A 67 3.20 -16.61 -8.13
N HIS A 68 2.51 -15.86 -8.99
CA HIS A 68 2.75 -15.79 -10.42
C HIS A 68 3.72 -14.65 -10.74
N GLU A 69 4.99 -15.00 -10.91
CA GLU A 69 6.04 -14.05 -11.30
C GLU A 69 6.00 -13.80 -12.81
N VAL A 70 5.02 -13.02 -13.26
CA VAL A 70 4.73 -12.84 -14.68
C VAL A 70 4.12 -11.47 -14.97
N ASP A 71 4.34 -10.98 -16.18
CA ASP A 71 3.54 -9.89 -16.73
C ASP A 71 2.08 -10.38 -16.88
N ILE A 72 1.15 -9.75 -16.17
CA ILE A 72 -0.28 -10.13 -16.17
C ILE A 72 -0.88 -10.28 -17.58
N ARG A 73 -0.36 -9.57 -18.58
CA ARG A 73 -0.81 -9.67 -19.99
C ARG A 73 -0.50 -11.02 -20.64
N LYS A 74 0.38 -11.81 -20.02
CA LYS A 74 0.80 -13.14 -20.45
C LYS A 74 0.26 -14.24 -19.54
N LEU A 75 -0.40 -13.89 -18.44
CA LEU A 75 -0.99 -14.85 -17.52
C LEU A 75 -2.27 -15.40 -18.14
N ALA A 76 -2.42 -16.74 -18.11
CA ALA A 76 -3.63 -17.38 -18.59
C ALA A 76 -4.83 -17.00 -17.70
N HIS A 77 -5.97 -16.71 -18.30
CA HIS A 77 -7.13 -16.19 -17.55
C HIS A 77 -7.79 -17.23 -16.63
N ASP A 78 -7.50 -18.52 -16.83
CA ASP A 78 -7.94 -19.67 -16.03
C ASP A 78 -6.97 -20.06 -14.90
N ALA A 79 -5.87 -19.31 -14.74
CA ALA A 79 -4.81 -19.62 -13.76
C ALA A 79 -5.33 -19.78 -12.32
N PHE A 80 -6.47 -19.17 -11.99
CA PHE A 80 -7.01 -19.09 -10.65
C PHE A 80 -8.31 -19.85 -10.43
N ASP A 81 -8.79 -20.62 -11.42
CA ASP A 81 -10.06 -21.34 -11.31
C ASP A 81 -10.08 -22.30 -10.12
N HIS A 82 -8.93 -22.89 -9.82
CA HIS A 82 -8.75 -23.83 -8.71
C HIS A 82 -8.79 -23.16 -7.32
N LEU A 83 -8.72 -21.82 -7.26
CA LEU A 83 -8.79 -21.04 -6.02
C LEU A 83 -10.21 -20.58 -5.68
N VAL A 84 -11.16 -20.73 -6.60
CA VAL A 84 -12.57 -20.47 -6.35
C VAL A 84 -13.09 -21.62 -5.49
N LEU A 85 -13.08 -21.40 -4.18
CA LEU A 85 -13.63 -22.34 -3.23
C LEU A 85 -15.14 -22.13 -3.17
N ASN A 86 -15.90 -23.22 -3.32
CA ASN A 86 -17.32 -23.19 -2.99
C ASN A 86 -17.43 -22.73 -1.53
N ASP A 87 -18.30 -21.75 -1.29
CA ASP A 87 -18.65 -21.18 0.01
C ASP A 87 -17.74 -20.05 0.56
N ALA A 88 -16.60 -19.72 -0.06
CA ALA A 88 -15.78 -18.58 0.37
C ALA A 88 -15.90 -17.36 -0.57
N PRO A 89 -16.18 -16.15 -0.06
CA PRO A 89 -16.22 -14.95 -0.90
C PRO A 89 -14.84 -14.62 -1.43
N LEU A 90 -14.75 -14.38 -2.74
CA LEU A 90 -13.56 -13.99 -3.47
C LEU A 90 -13.43 -12.46 -3.52
N VAL A 91 -12.27 -11.99 -3.09
CA VAL A 91 -11.90 -10.57 -3.10
C VAL A 91 -10.74 -10.39 -4.06
N PHE A 92 -10.87 -9.48 -5.01
CA PHE A 92 -9.75 -9.03 -5.83
C PHE A 92 -9.11 -7.80 -5.22
N SER A 93 -7.79 -7.76 -5.19
CA SER A 93 -7.02 -6.56 -4.93
C SER A 93 -6.21 -6.16 -6.15
N ALA A 94 -6.10 -4.86 -6.44
CA ALA A 94 -5.25 -4.40 -7.52
C ALA A 94 -4.58 -3.05 -7.23
N CYS A 95 -3.25 -3.02 -7.38
CA CYS A 95 -2.44 -1.80 -7.30
C CYS A 95 -1.74 -1.51 -8.65
N ALA A 96 -2.52 -1.44 -9.73
CA ALA A 96 -1.99 -1.33 -11.08
C ALA A 96 -1.06 -0.11 -11.25
N PRO A 97 0.18 -0.30 -11.76
CA PRO A 97 1.13 0.79 -11.83
C PRO A 97 0.68 1.87 -12.79
N CYS A 98 0.84 3.11 -12.33
CA CYS A 98 0.28 4.30 -12.95
C CYS A 98 1.39 5.14 -13.62
N GLN A 99 2.45 4.51 -14.13
CA GLN A 99 3.69 5.18 -14.59
C GLN A 99 3.52 6.35 -15.60
N PRO A 100 2.45 6.44 -16.42
CA PRO A 100 2.17 7.64 -17.23
C PRO A 100 1.62 8.84 -16.43
N TYR A 101 1.20 8.66 -15.17
CA TYR A 101 0.24 9.52 -14.48
C TYR A 101 0.74 10.13 -13.15
N SER A 102 2.04 10.05 -12.87
CA SER A 102 2.65 10.77 -11.73
C SER A 102 2.77 12.27 -12.02
N SER A 103 2.54 13.11 -11.01
CA SER A 103 2.67 14.59 -11.10
C SER A 103 4.06 15.09 -11.52
N MET A 104 5.07 14.21 -11.56
CA MET A 104 6.45 14.53 -11.95
C MET A 104 6.75 14.39 -13.44
N ARG A 105 5.78 14.02 -14.29
CA ARG A 105 5.99 13.98 -15.76
C ARG A 105 5.68 15.33 -16.42
N PRO A 106 6.50 15.79 -17.38
CA PRO A 106 6.17 16.94 -18.22
C PRO A 106 4.88 16.67 -19.01
N THR A 107 4.01 17.68 -19.10
CA THR A 107 2.73 17.68 -19.83
C THR A 107 2.83 17.26 -21.31
N ASN A 108 4.04 17.25 -21.89
CA ASN A 108 4.30 16.92 -23.29
C ASN A 108 4.91 15.52 -23.53
N SER A 109 5.02 14.64 -22.52
CA SER A 109 5.44 13.26 -22.81
C SER A 109 4.28 12.48 -23.42
N GLN A 110 4.33 12.20 -24.73
CA GLN A 110 3.38 11.29 -25.37
C GLN A 110 3.50 9.92 -24.67
N ALA A 111 2.46 9.50 -23.95
CA ALA A 111 2.37 8.14 -23.42
C ALA A 111 2.42 7.18 -24.61
N ARG A 112 3.30 6.17 -24.56
CA ARG A 112 3.46 5.23 -25.67
C ARG A 112 2.17 4.41 -25.83
N PRO A 113 1.70 4.14 -27.06
CA PRO A 113 0.46 3.38 -27.31
C PRO A 113 0.41 1.98 -26.67
N GLN A 114 1.57 1.38 -26.35
CA GLN A 114 1.66 0.10 -25.62
C GLN A 114 1.30 0.18 -24.12
N GLU A 115 1.14 1.37 -23.54
CA GLU A 115 0.66 1.60 -22.16
C GLU A 115 -0.89 1.57 -22.11
N ARG A 116 -1.50 0.62 -22.83
CA ARG A 116 -2.89 0.19 -22.60
C ARG A 116 -3.01 -0.13 -21.12
N SER A 117 -3.85 0.59 -20.40
CA SER A 117 -3.74 0.58 -18.95
C SER A 117 -3.93 -0.80 -18.35
N LEU A 118 -2.96 -1.17 -17.52
CA LEU A 118 -2.87 -2.42 -16.80
C LEU A 118 -4.08 -2.65 -15.87
N LEU A 119 -4.81 -1.61 -15.48
CA LEU A 119 -6.06 -1.81 -14.73
C LEU A 119 -7.11 -2.60 -15.55
N LEU A 120 -7.14 -2.39 -16.87
CA LEU A 120 -8.12 -3.06 -17.73
C LEU A 120 -7.75 -4.51 -18.06
N THR A 121 -6.53 -4.95 -17.73
CA THR A 121 -6.15 -6.36 -17.89
C THR A 121 -6.77 -7.25 -16.81
N LEU A 122 -7.43 -6.67 -15.80
CA LEU A 122 -8.23 -7.40 -14.82
C LEU A 122 -9.56 -7.90 -15.38
N ILE A 123 -10.11 -7.21 -16.40
CA ILE A 123 -11.45 -7.50 -16.94
C ILE A 123 -11.65 -8.98 -17.29
N PRO A 124 -10.73 -9.65 -18.02
CA PRO A 124 -10.91 -11.07 -18.33
C PRO A 124 -10.95 -11.98 -17.09
N PHE A 125 -10.17 -11.69 -16.06
CA PHE A 125 -10.21 -12.41 -14.79
C PHE A 125 -11.52 -12.14 -14.04
N MET A 126 -12.01 -10.90 -14.06
CA MET A 126 -13.29 -10.52 -13.44
C MET A 126 -14.50 -11.14 -14.15
N ASP A 127 -14.49 -11.21 -15.49
CA ASP A 127 -15.53 -11.86 -16.28
C ASP A 127 -15.60 -13.35 -15.98
N ARG A 128 -14.45 -13.98 -15.75
CA ARG A 128 -14.34 -15.42 -15.45
C ARG A 128 -14.68 -15.76 -14.01
N LEU A 129 -14.01 -15.11 -13.05
CA LEU A 129 -14.07 -15.48 -11.62
C LEU A 129 -15.14 -14.72 -10.84
N ARG A 130 -15.62 -13.58 -11.37
CA ARG A 130 -16.75 -12.81 -10.82
C ARG A 130 -16.61 -12.53 -9.30
N PRO A 131 -15.49 -11.93 -8.83
CA PRO A 131 -15.27 -11.70 -7.40
C PRO A 131 -16.42 -10.94 -6.74
N GLU A 132 -16.74 -11.28 -5.50
CA GLU A 132 -17.78 -10.64 -4.68
C GLU A 132 -17.45 -9.17 -4.47
N VAL A 133 -16.17 -8.87 -4.20
CA VAL A 133 -15.66 -7.51 -3.96
C VAL A 133 -14.32 -7.30 -4.67
N LEU A 134 -14.10 -6.07 -5.14
CA LEU A 134 -12.82 -5.59 -5.68
C LEU A 134 -12.37 -4.34 -4.91
N ILE A 135 -11.11 -4.34 -4.48
CA ILE A 135 -10.39 -3.16 -4.01
C ILE A 135 -9.32 -2.74 -5.03
N VAL A 136 -9.34 -1.47 -5.43
CA VAL A 136 -8.29 -0.88 -6.26
C VAL A 136 -7.64 0.27 -5.50
N GLU A 137 -6.31 0.21 -5.35
CA GLU A 137 -5.51 1.30 -4.84
C GLU A 137 -4.71 1.95 -5.97
N ASN A 138 -4.64 3.29 -5.95
CA ASN A 138 -3.79 4.01 -6.87
C ASN A 138 -3.37 5.41 -6.40
N VAL A 139 -2.53 6.07 -7.20
CA VAL A 139 -2.21 7.49 -7.00
C VAL A 139 -3.40 8.40 -7.34
N PRO A 140 -3.57 9.55 -6.64
CA PRO A 140 -4.69 10.47 -6.87
C PRO A 140 -4.84 11.03 -8.29
N GLY A 141 -3.77 11.00 -9.09
CA GLY A 141 -3.76 11.52 -10.47
C GLY A 141 -4.59 10.71 -11.46
N LEU A 142 -4.83 9.42 -11.19
CA LEU A 142 -5.50 8.50 -12.12
C LEU A 142 -6.92 8.97 -12.52
N GLN A 143 -7.64 9.60 -11.59
CA GLN A 143 -9.01 10.09 -11.82
C GLN A 143 -9.09 11.38 -12.66
N ARG A 144 -8.01 12.16 -12.78
CA ARG A 144 -8.06 13.57 -13.25
C ARG A 144 -7.96 13.75 -14.77
N ILE A 145 -8.04 12.68 -15.55
CA ILE A 145 -7.87 12.72 -17.00
C ILE A 145 -9.25 12.75 -17.68
N PRO A 146 -9.63 13.87 -18.33
CA PRO A 146 -10.91 14.00 -19.02
C PRO A 146 -10.99 13.10 -20.27
N GLY A 147 -12.16 12.53 -20.54
CA GLY A 147 -12.51 11.89 -21.82
C GLY A 147 -11.80 10.56 -22.11
N GLY A 148 -12.53 9.43 -22.11
CA GLY A 148 -11.99 8.14 -22.57
C GLY A 148 -10.89 7.50 -21.69
N SER A 149 -10.59 8.09 -20.54
CA SER A 149 -9.57 7.61 -19.61
C SER A 149 -9.83 6.17 -19.15
N THR A 150 -8.74 5.43 -18.89
CA THR A 150 -8.75 4.10 -18.29
C THR A 150 -9.72 3.99 -17.13
N TRP A 151 -9.67 4.95 -16.21
CA TRP A 151 -10.49 4.96 -15.01
C TRP A 151 -11.98 4.90 -15.36
N ASN A 152 -12.42 5.81 -16.24
CA ASN A 152 -13.81 5.87 -16.67
C ASN A 152 -14.23 4.62 -17.48
N ARG A 153 -13.30 4.01 -18.24
CA ARG A 153 -13.56 2.73 -18.92
C ARG A 153 -13.76 1.60 -17.91
N PHE A 154 -12.96 1.56 -16.87
CA PHE A 154 -13.05 0.56 -15.81
C PHE A 154 -14.33 0.71 -15.01
N LEU A 155 -14.69 1.93 -14.58
CA LEU A 155 -15.96 2.20 -13.90
C LEU A 155 -17.18 1.82 -14.76
N ARG A 156 -17.17 2.14 -16.07
CA ARG A 156 -18.24 1.71 -16.98
C ARG A 156 -18.33 0.20 -17.13
N TYR A 157 -17.20 -0.50 -17.10
CA TYR A 157 -17.18 -1.95 -17.09
C TYR A 157 -17.82 -2.48 -15.79
N LEU A 158 -17.37 -2.00 -14.62
CA LEU A 158 -17.90 -2.41 -13.32
C LEU A 158 -19.42 -2.25 -13.23
N ALA A 159 -19.94 -1.08 -13.64
CA ALA A 159 -21.37 -0.81 -13.66
C ALA A 159 -22.14 -1.79 -14.57
N ARG A 160 -21.60 -2.11 -15.76
CA ARG A 160 -22.21 -3.10 -16.68
C ARG A 160 -22.11 -4.53 -16.17
N ALA A 161 -21.07 -4.85 -15.41
CA ALA A 161 -20.85 -6.15 -14.81
C ALA A 161 -21.72 -6.38 -13.54
N GLY A 162 -22.41 -5.33 -13.07
CA GLY A 162 -23.33 -5.39 -11.94
C GLY A 162 -22.69 -5.02 -10.59
N TYR A 163 -21.57 -4.30 -10.60
CA TYR A 163 -20.93 -3.82 -9.37
C TYR A 163 -21.41 -2.41 -9.00
N SER A 164 -21.78 -2.23 -7.74
CA SER A 164 -21.86 -0.92 -7.10
C SER A 164 -20.44 -0.46 -6.75
N THR A 165 -20.14 0.83 -6.94
CA THR A 165 -18.77 1.34 -6.74
C THR A 165 -18.75 2.59 -5.88
N ARG A 166 -17.80 2.65 -4.94
CA ARG A 166 -17.43 3.86 -4.20
C ARG A 166 -15.94 4.10 -4.33
N TRP A 167 -15.54 5.35 -4.56
CA TRP A 167 -14.13 5.71 -4.59
C TRP A 167 -13.87 7.14 -4.14
N GLU A 168 -12.74 7.35 -3.49
CA GLU A 168 -12.29 8.67 -3.03
C GLU A 168 -10.76 8.77 -3.00
N VAL A 169 -10.26 10.00 -2.89
CA VAL A 169 -8.87 10.23 -2.49
C VAL A 169 -8.81 10.32 -0.97
N VAL A 170 -8.30 9.26 -0.36
CA VAL A 170 -8.13 9.16 1.09
C VAL A 170 -6.78 9.73 1.53
N ASP A 171 -6.73 10.37 2.69
CA ASP A 171 -5.48 10.68 3.39
C ASP A 171 -5.17 9.51 4.32
N CYS A 172 -4.02 8.86 4.14
CA CYS A 172 -3.66 7.68 4.91
C CYS A 172 -3.54 7.97 6.42
N ARG A 173 -3.32 9.23 6.80
CA ARG A 173 -3.31 9.66 8.21
C ARG A 173 -4.63 9.41 8.90
N ASP A 174 -5.73 9.49 8.17
CA ASP A 174 -7.09 9.26 8.67
C ASP A 174 -7.28 7.82 9.19
N TYR A 175 -6.38 6.89 8.82
CA TYR A 175 -6.39 5.48 9.21
C TYR A 175 -5.15 5.09 10.05
N GLY A 176 -4.51 6.06 10.70
CA GLY A 176 -3.40 5.81 11.64
C GLY A 176 -2.02 5.65 11.00
N VAL A 177 -1.90 5.87 9.69
CA VAL A 177 -0.58 5.86 9.04
C VAL A 177 0.17 7.13 9.41
N PRO A 178 1.42 7.05 9.93
CA PRO A 178 2.23 8.19 10.33
C PRO A 178 2.86 8.90 9.11
N GLN A 179 2.12 9.06 8.01
CA GLN A 179 2.61 9.61 6.75
C GLN A 179 1.57 10.48 6.06
N ARG A 180 1.97 11.67 5.58
CA ARG A 180 1.14 12.56 4.74
C ARG A 180 0.96 12.01 3.32
N ARG A 181 0.38 10.82 3.18
CA ARG A 181 0.20 10.09 1.91
C ARG A 181 -1.25 10.12 1.51
N LYS A 182 -1.54 10.49 0.26
CA LYS A 182 -2.89 10.42 -0.31
C LYS A 182 -2.98 9.34 -1.38
N ARG A 183 -4.09 8.61 -1.40
CA ARG A 183 -4.35 7.51 -2.32
C ARG A 183 -5.77 7.53 -2.85
N LEU A 184 -5.94 7.24 -4.13
CA LEU A 184 -7.23 6.92 -4.71
C LEU A 184 -7.55 5.48 -4.31
N VAL A 185 -8.66 5.28 -3.62
CA VAL A 185 -9.17 3.96 -3.26
C VAL A 185 -10.53 3.79 -3.89
N LEU A 186 -10.77 2.63 -4.51
CA LEU A 186 -12.06 2.20 -5.04
C LEU A 186 -12.43 0.88 -4.39
N LEU A 187 -13.63 0.81 -3.85
CA LEU A 187 -14.32 -0.42 -3.51
C LEU A 187 -15.44 -0.64 -4.52
N ALA A 188 -15.57 -1.87 -4.99
CA ALA A 188 -16.64 -2.30 -5.88
C ALA A 188 -17.23 -3.62 -5.37
N SER A 189 -18.55 -3.69 -5.23
CA SER A 189 -19.25 -4.86 -4.68
C SER A 189 -20.36 -5.34 -5.61
N ARG A 190 -20.50 -6.66 -5.75
CA ARG A 190 -21.67 -7.28 -6.40
C ARG A 190 -22.89 -7.38 -5.49
N HIS A 191 -22.73 -7.06 -4.20
CA HIS A 191 -23.71 -7.30 -3.15
C HIS A 191 -24.27 -5.98 -2.58
N GLY A 192 -24.74 -5.10 -3.46
CA GLY A 192 -25.35 -3.83 -3.05
C GLY A 192 -24.35 -2.68 -2.92
N GLU A 193 -24.84 -1.53 -2.44
CA GLU A 193 -24.01 -0.34 -2.21
C GLU A 193 -22.96 -0.60 -1.13
N ILE A 194 -21.73 -0.14 -1.36
CA ILE A 194 -20.60 -0.24 -0.45
C ILE A 194 -20.01 1.16 -0.29
N ASP A 195 -19.62 1.58 0.91
CA ASP A 195 -18.93 2.85 1.15
C ASP A 195 -17.44 2.61 1.48
N LEU A 196 -16.69 3.66 1.79
CA LEU A 196 -15.36 3.55 2.39
C LEU A 196 -15.48 3.54 3.92
N PRO A 197 -14.54 2.88 4.64
CA PRO A 197 -14.51 2.92 6.09
C PRO A 197 -14.44 4.36 6.61
N THR A 198 -15.09 4.60 7.74
CA THR A 198 -15.02 5.92 8.38
C THR A 198 -13.59 6.18 8.88
N PRO A 199 -13.02 7.39 8.65
CA PRO A 199 -11.77 7.81 9.26
C PRO A 199 -11.73 7.56 10.77
N THR A 200 -10.61 7.07 11.28
CA THR A 200 -10.40 6.77 12.71
C THR A 200 -9.51 7.79 13.41
N HIS A 201 -8.76 8.60 12.66
CA HIS A 201 -7.82 9.61 13.18
C HIS A 201 -8.14 11.01 12.65
N GLY A 202 -7.64 12.03 13.36
CA GLY A 202 -7.79 13.44 13.01
C GLY A 202 -9.10 14.10 13.50
N GLY A 203 -9.08 15.42 13.63
CA GLY A 203 -10.24 16.20 14.12
C GLY A 203 -10.59 15.84 15.56
N ASN A 204 -11.84 15.40 15.78
CA ASN A 204 -12.34 14.96 17.10
C ASN A 204 -12.13 13.46 17.37
N ARG A 205 -11.32 12.78 16.56
CA ARG A 205 -11.01 11.34 16.67
C ARG A 205 -9.65 11.12 17.33
N GLN A 206 -9.06 9.94 17.17
CA GLN A 206 -7.71 9.68 17.64
C GLN A 206 -6.71 10.68 17.02
N PRO A 207 -5.71 11.17 17.77
CA PRO A 207 -4.71 12.07 17.22
C PRO A 207 -3.91 11.38 16.11
N TYR A 208 -3.46 12.12 15.09
CA TYR A 208 -2.62 11.54 14.06
C TYR A 208 -1.33 10.97 14.65
N SER A 209 -0.93 9.80 14.18
CA SER A 209 0.36 9.22 14.54
C SER A 209 1.53 10.08 14.05
N SER A 210 2.55 10.14 14.88
CA SER A 210 3.78 10.88 14.67
C SER A 210 4.92 9.95 14.22
N VAL A 211 6.03 10.52 13.76
CA VAL A 211 7.25 9.77 13.48
C VAL A 211 7.75 9.07 14.76
N ARG A 212 7.65 9.74 15.92
CA ARG A 212 8.09 9.19 17.21
C ARG A 212 7.41 7.88 17.55
N ASP A 213 6.11 7.78 17.33
CA ASP A 213 5.31 6.60 17.71
C ASP A 213 5.78 5.32 17.01
N TRP A 214 6.43 5.46 15.84
CA TRP A 214 6.79 4.32 14.99
C TRP A 214 8.29 4.03 14.95
N ILE A 215 9.15 5.03 15.10
CA ILE A 215 10.59 4.83 14.98
C ILE A 215 11.38 5.25 16.23
N GLY A 216 10.74 5.90 17.21
CA GLY A 216 11.43 6.49 18.36
C GLY A 216 12.08 5.49 19.32
N SER A 217 11.71 4.21 19.24
CA SER A 217 12.26 3.13 20.08
C SER A 217 13.35 2.30 19.40
N LEU A 218 13.65 2.55 18.12
CA LEU A 218 14.70 1.82 17.41
C LEU A 218 16.08 2.24 17.93
N PRO A 219 17.06 1.30 17.95
CA PRO A 219 18.43 1.63 18.34
C PRO A 219 19.06 2.63 17.37
N ASP A 220 20.00 3.43 17.85
CA ASP A 220 20.72 4.37 17.00
C ASP A 220 21.67 3.62 16.03
N ILE A 221 21.78 4.14 14.80
CA ILE A 221 22.76 3.69 13.81
C ILE A 221 23.38 4.89 13.09
N GLN A 222 24.58 4.73 12.55
CA GLN A 222 25.26 5.74 11.75
C GLN A 222 24.91 5.66 10.25
N ALA A 223 25.32 6.67 9.49
CA ALA A 223 25.20 6.65 8.04
C ALA A 223 26.04 5.50 7.45
N GLY A 224 25.42 4.65 6.64
CA GLY A 224 26.06 3.46 6.07
C GLY A 224 26.10 2.23 6.99
N GLU A 225 25.64 2.36 8.23
CA GLU A 225 25.62 1.27 9.19
C GLU A 225 24.39 0.36 9.01
N THR A 226 24.53 -0.88 9.45
CA THR A 226 23.45 -1.85 9.62
C THR A 226 23.42 -2.29 11.08
N CYS A 227 22.26 -2.21 11.71
CA CYS A 227 22.05 -2.74 13.06
C CYS A 227 22.33 -4.24 13.11
N ALA A 228 23.02 -4.70 14.16
CA ALA A 228 23.39 -6.10 14.33
C ALA A 228 22.17 -7.02 14.43
N ASP A 229 21.14 -6.58 15.16
CA ASP A 229 19.96 -7.40 15.48
C ASP A 229 18.82 -7.24 14.46
N ASP A 230 18.89 -6.24 13.59
CA ASP A 230 17.89 -5.99 12.55
C ASP A 230 18.55 -5.62 11.22
N PRO A 231 18.75 -6.60 10.32
CA PRO A 231 19.35 -6.37 9.00
C PRO A 231 18.59 -5.39 8.11
N LEU A 232 17.31 -5.12 8.41
CA LEU A 232 16.52 -4.10 7.71
C LEU A 232 16.79 -2.70 8.27
N HIS A 233 17.21 -2.59 9.53
CA HIS A 233 17.60 -1.33 10.16
C HIS A 233 19.02 -0.95 9.71
N ARG A 234 19.11 -0.58 8.44
CA ARG A 234 20.33 -0.14 7.77
C ARG A 234 20.10 1.16 7.00
N SER A 235 21.10 2.04 7.03
CA SER A 235 21.06 3.33 6.35
C SER A 235 22.04 3.38 5.17
N GLY A 236 21.76 4.24 4.20
CA GLY A 236 22.72 4.53 3.12
C GLY A 236 23.91 5.32 3.65
N GLY A 237 25.10 5.06 3.11
CA GLY A 237 26.29 5.86 3.39
C GLY A 237 26.13 7.30 2.90
N LEU A 238 26.75 8.25 3.61
CA LEU A 238 26.82 9.65 3.20
C LEU A 238 28.27 10.02 2.88
N GLY A 239 28.49 10.63 1.72
CA GLY A 239 29.75 11.30 1.44
C GLY A 239 29.95 12.52 2.34
N GLU A 240 31.20 12.96 2.51
CA GLU A 240 31.61 14.00 3.46
C GLU A 240 30.75 15.28 3.39
N LEU A 241 30.49 15.79 2.19
CA LEU A 241 29.66 16.98 2.00
C LEU A 241 28.21 16.79 2.48
N ASN A 242 27.63 15.62 2.22
CA ASN A 242 26.26 15.32 2.63
C ASN A 242 26.15 15.03 4.14
N LEU A 243 27.23 14.51 4.74
CA LEU A 243 27.34 14.39 6.20
C LEU A 243 27.40 15.77 6.86
N ARG A 244 28.23 16.68 6.35
CA ARG A 244 28.27 18.08 6.83
C ARG A 244 26.92 18.77 6.70
N ARG A 245 26.24 18.57 5.55
CA ARG A 245 24.88 19.09 5.30
C ARG A 245 23.87 18.64 6.34
N ILE A 246 23.80 17.35 6.65
CA ILE A 246 22.80 16.88 7.61
C ILE A 246 23.16 17.27 9.05
N MET A 247 24.45 17.34 9.40
CA MET A 247 24.91 17.81 10.71
C MET A 247 24.55 19.27 10.98
N ALA A 248 24.53 20.10 9.94
CA ALA A 248 24.18 21.52 10.04
C ALA A 248 22.68 21.79 10.26
N LEU A 249 21.83 20.77 10.24
CA LEU A 249 20.37 20.94 10.37
C LEU A 249 19.88 20.49 11.75
N PRO A 250 19.06 21.31 12.45
CA PRO A 250 18.31 20.87 13.62
C PRO A 250 17.15 19.95 13.22
N GLU A 251 16.47 19.37 14.20
CA GLU A 251 15.25 18.59 13.97
C GLU A 251 14.22 19.39 13.15
N GLY A 252 13.68 18.78 12.09
CA GLY A 252 12.79 19.43 11.14
C GLY A 252 13.41 20.53 10.28
N GLY A 253 14.72 20.74 10.40
CA GLY A 253 15.46 21.72 9.62
C GLY A 253 15.46 21.39 8.12
N SER A 254 15.68 22.39 7.30
CA SER A 254 15.71 22.32 5.84
C SER A 254 16.99 22.97 5.29
N ARG A 255 17.27 22.73 4.01
CA ARG A 255 18.43 23.34 3.32
C ARG A 255 18.49 24.88 3.39
N LEU A 256 17.39 25.55 3.75
CA LEU A 256 17.34 27.00 3.95
C LEU A 256 18.17 27.47 5.16
N GLU A 257 18.45 26.56 6.10
CA GLU A 257 19.22 26.84 7.31
C GLU A 257 20.72 26.56 7.15
N TRP A 258 21.15 26.12 5.96
CA TRP A 258 22.57 25.85 5.71
C TRP A 258 23.41 27.12 5.63
N PRO A 259 24.67 27.07 6.14
CA PRO A 259 25.68 28.07 5.79
C PRO A 259 25.97 28.04 4.29
N ASP A 260 26.42 29.17 3.75
CA ASP A 260 26.60 29.40 2.31
C ASP A 260 27.47 28.35 1.61
N ASP A 261 28.47 27.80 2.28
CA ASP A 261 29.40 26.81 1.71
C ASP A 261 28.76 25.44 1.47
N LEU A 262 27.59 25.15 2.07
CA LEU A 262 26.89 23.87 1.91
C LEU A 262 25.81 23.90 0.81
N TRP A 263 25.46 25.09 0.32
CA TRP A 263 24.44 25.27 -0.72
C TRP A 263 24.86 24.68 -2.07
N LEU A 264 23.90 24.08 -2.77
CA LEU A 264 24.09 23.70 -4.18
C LEU A 264 23.80 24.90 -5.09
N GLU A 265 24.59 25.07 -6.14
CA GLU A 265 24.41 26.18 -7.08
C GLU A 265 23.03 26.13 -7.77
N CYS A 266 22.59 24.94 -8.18
CA CYS A 266 21.26 24.72 -8.77
C CYS A 266 20.09 25.05 -7.82
N HIS A 267 20.36 25.17 -6.52
CA HIS A 267 19.40 25.44 -5.47
C HIS A 267 19.33 26.92 -5.07
N ARG A 268 20.32 27.74 -5.46
CA ARG A 268 20.35 29.18 -5.19
C ARG A 268 19.31 29.95 -6.01
N ASN A 269 19.06 29.50 -7.24
CA ASN A 269 18.16 30.16 -8.20
C ASN A 269 16.84 29.40 -8.42
N SER A 270 16.53 28.39 -7.59
CA SER A 270 15.33 27.56 -7.73
C SER A 270 14.50 27.51 -6.46
N LYS A 271 13.19 27.79 -6.60
CA LYS A 271 12.21 27.66 -5.51
C LYS A 271 11.68 26.24 -5.34
N GLY A 272 12.07 25.29 -6.20
CA GLY A 272 11.61 23.89 -6.15
C GLY A 272 12.37 23.02 -5.13
N HIS A 273 11.81 21.85 -4.81
CA HIS A 273 12.47 20.82 -3.97
C HIS A 273 13.01 21.34 -2.63
N GLN A 274 12.23 22.17 -1.93
CA GLN A 274 12.64 22.75 -0.64
C GLN A 274 12.78 21.69 0.46
N ASP A 275 12.05 20.57 0.34
CA ASP A 275 12.13 19.46 1.27
C ASP A 275 13.39 18.60 1.11
N ALA A 276 14.06 18.66 -0.04
CA ALA A 276 15.29 17.89 -0.24
C ALA A 276 16.31 18.25 0.84
N TYR A 277 16.97 17.23 1.37
CA TYR A 277 17.95 17.26 2.46
C TYR A 277 17.39 17.59 3.85
N GLY A 278 16.09 17.81 3.97
CA GLY A 278 15.49 18.15 5.27
C GLY A 278 15.47 16.98 6.26
N ARG A 279 15.47 17.31 7.54
CA ARG A 279 15.19 16.37 8.64
C ARG A 279 13.69 16.25 8.88
N MET A 280 13.24 15.07 9.27
CA MET A 280 11.90 14.89 9.81
C MET A 280 11.81 15.51 11.22
N ARG A 281 10.58 15.63 11.74
CA ARG A 281 10.30 15.96 13.15
C ARG A 281 9.70 14.72 13.80
N TYR A 282 10.07 14.43 15.04
CA TYR A 282 9.51 13.33 15.81
C TYR A 282 8.03 13.53 16.08
N ASP A 283 7.65 14.73 16.53
CA ASP A 283 6.29 15.05 16.95
C ASP A 283 5.40 15.54 15.78
N ASP A 284 5.78 15.20 14.55
CA ASP A 284 4.98 15.43 13.35
C ASP A 284 4.90 14.15 12.52
N THR A 285 3.97 14.12 11.57
CA THR A 285 3.78 13.03 10.63
C THR A 285 4.89 13.01 9.55
N ALA A 286 5.33 11.83 9.11
CA ALA A 286 6.33 11.71 8.05
C ALA A 286 5.84 12.31 6.72
N PRO A 287 6.76 12.81 5.85
CA PRO A 287 6.42 13.15 4.47
C PRO A 287 6.10 11.89 3.66
N VAL A 288 5.63 12.05 2.42
CA VAL A 288 5.43 10.92 1.51
C VAL A 288 6.74 10.17 1.31
N LEU A 289 6.76 8.89 1.64
CA LEU A 289 7.89 8.01 1.39
C LEU A 289 7.85 7.53 -0.06
N THR A 290 8.87 7.89 -0.81
CA THR A 290 9.08 7.50 -2.20
C THR A 290 10.04 6.33 -2.30
N THR A 291 10.31 5.85 -3.53
CA THR A 291 11.23 4.73 -3.79
C THR A 291 12.71 5.01 -3.47
N LYS A 292 13.03 6.23 -3.01
CA LYS A 292 14.35 6.67 -2.58
C LYS A 292 14.31 7.33 -1.20
N CYS A 293 13.34 6.95 -0.35
CA CYS A 293 13.16 7.56 0.97
C CYS A 293 14.30 7.27 1.97
N THR A 294 15.33 6.52 1.60
CA THR A 294 16.55 6.30 2.39
C THR A 294 17.74 7.13 1.88
N ASP A 295 17.47 8.21 1.14
CA ASP A 295 18.46 9.12 0.58
C ASP A 295 18.02 10.57 0.82
N ILE A 296 18.80 11.32 1.61
CA ILE A 296 18.48 12.70 1.98
C ILE A 296 18.36 13.63 0.76
N THR A 297 18.94 13.30 -0.39
CA THR A 297 18.88 14.15 -1.59
C THR A 297 17.52 14.15 -2.28
N ASN A 298 16.62 13.22 -1.93
CA ASN A 298 15.34 13.00 -2.64
C ASN A 298 14.11 13.50 -1.86
N GLY A 299 14.30 14.14 -0.72
CA GLY A 299 13.19 14.67 0.10
C GLY A 299 13.59 14.90 1.54
N ARG A 300 12.60 15.12 2.39
CA ARG A 300 12.78 15.31 3.84
C ARG A 300 12.95 13.96 4.53
N TYR A 301 14.06 13.30 4.22
CA TYR A 301 14.33 11.92 4.62
C TYR A 301 15.47 11.80 5.63
N GLY A 302 15.98 12.91 6.17
CA GLY A 302 16.91 12.89 7.30
C GLY A 302 16.22 12.39 8.56
N HIS A 303 16.89 11.53 9.33
CA HIS A 303 16.44 11.13 10.67
C HIS A 303 16.22 12.39 11.53
N PRO A 304 15.25 12.42 12.46
CA PRO A 304 15.00 13.61 13.29
C PRO A 304 16.27 14.14 14.00
N THR A 305 17.08 13.25 14.57
CA THR A 305 18.24 13.60 15.40
C THR A 305 19.59 13.04 14.92
N GLN A 306 19.60 11.93 14.19
CA GLN A 306 20.83 11.20 13.83
C GLN A 306 21.38 11.71 12.49
N HIS A 307 22.69 11.69 12.27
CA HIS A 307 23.33 12.26 11.07
C HIS A 307 23.29 11.31 9.85
N ARG A 308 22.09 10.83 9.50
CA ARG A 308 21.83 9.90 8.40
C ARG A 308 20.44 10.10 7.80
N ALA A 309 20.21 9.49 6.63
CA ALA A 309 18.84 9.28 6.17
C ALA A 309 18.11 8.26 7.07
N ILE A 310 16.78 8.25 7.00
CA ILE A 310 16.02 7.15 7.58
C ILE A 310 16.46 5.80 6.98
N SER A 311 16.47 4.77 7.80
CA SER A 311 16.80 3.40 7.44
C SER A 311 15.66 2.72 6.68
N ALA A 312 15.94 1.56 6.07
CA ALA A 312 14.88 0.77 5.46
C ALA A 312 13.83 0.27 6.49
N ARG A 313 14.24 -0.07 7.73
CA ARG A 313 13.32 -0.43 8.81
C ARG A 313 12.37 0.70 9.16
N GLU A 314 12.92 1.89 9.37
CA GLU A 314 12.14 3.08 9.68
C GLU A 314 11.14 3.40 8.56
N ALA A 315 11.58 3.28 7.30
CA ALA A 315 10.69 3.45 6.16
C ALA A 315 9.56 2.41 6.12
N ALA A 316 9.85 1.15 6.47
CA ALA A 316 8.85 0.08 6.53
C ALA A 316 7.82 0.33 7.65
N LEU A 317 8.26 0.71 8.85
CA LEU A 317 7.40 1.05 9.98
C LEU A 317 6.54 2.28 9.70
N LEU A 318 7.08 3.31 9.04
CA LEU A 318 6.31 4.48 8.62
C LEU A 318 5.35 4.20 7.43
N GLN A 319 5.53 3.08 6.74
CA GLN A 319 4.55 2.45 5.83
C GLN A 319 3.67 1.42 6.55
N THR A 320 3.75 1.37 7.88
CA THR A 320 2.97 0.53 8.79
C THR A 320 3.13 -0.97 8.60
N PHE A 321 4.22 -1.41 7.96
CA PHE A 321 4.56 -2.82 7.96
C PHE A 321 4.87 -3.30 9.38
N PRO A 322 4.48 -4.53 9.74
CA PRO A 322 4.82 -5.09 11.04
C PRO A 322 6.34 -5.31 11.17
N MET A 323 6.84 -5.35 12.40
CA MET A 323 8.28 -5.43 12.68
C MET A 323 8.93 -6.69 12.09
N GLU A 324 8.20 -7.80 12.09
CA GLU A 324 8.62 -9.09 11.57
C GLU A 324 8.50 -9.22 10.05
N TYR A 325 7.95 -8.22 9.34
CA TYR A 325 7.81 -8.25 7.89
C TYR A 325 9.18 -8.34 7.22
N LYS A 326 9.37 -9.36 6.40
CA LYS A 326 10.64 -9.64 5.73
C LYS A 326 10.74 -8.79 4.48
N PHE A 327 11.92 -8.25 4.20
CA PHE A 327 12.23 -7.60 2.92
C PHE A 327 13.55 -8.15 2.39
N LEU A 328 13.56 -8.55 1.11
CA LEU A 328 14.71 -9.18 0.47
C LEU A 328 15.30 -8.29 -0.64
N GLY A 329 16.62 -8.35 -0.76
CA GLY A 329 17.40 -7.64 -1.77
C GLY A 329 18.28 -6.53 -1.23
N SER A 330 18.89 -5.78 -2.14
CA SER A 330 19.73 -4.63 -1.81
C SER A 330 18.93 -3.50 -1.15
N LEU A 331 19.60 -2.59 -0.43
CA LEU A 331 18.94 -1.42 0.17
C LEU A 331 18.09 -0.66 -0.85
N LYS A 332 18.64 -0.37 -2.03
CA LYS A 332 17.91 0.30 -3.12
C LYS A 332 16.66 -0.46 -3.56
N SER A 333 16.73 -1.79 -3.67
CA SER A 333 15.59 -2.62 -4.04
C SER A 333 14.51 -2.60 -2.96
N VAL A 334 14.91 -2.78 -1.70
CA VAL A 334 14.01 -2.77 -0.53
C VAL A 334 13.33 -1.41 -0.37
N THR A 335 14.06 -0.30 -0.48
CA THR A 335 13.48 1.05 -0.42
C THR A 335 12.47 1.28 -1.55
N LYS A 336 12.74 0.77 -2.76
CA LYS A 336 11.78 0.82 -3.88
C LYS A 336 10.50 0.05 -3.54
N GLN A 337 10.62 -1.16 -3.01
CA GLN A 337 9.49 -1.99 -2.59
C GLN A 337 8.62 -1.26 -1.55
N ILE A 338 9.24 -0.77 -0.46
CA ILE A 338 8.57 -0.03 0.61
C ILE A 338 7.88 1.23 0.08
N GLY A 339 8.57 2.04 -0.74
CA GLY A 339 8.03 3.28 -1.27
C GLY A 339 6.84 3.08 -2.23
N ASN A 340 6.82 1.97 -2.96
CA ASN A 340 5.72 1.61 -3.86
C ASN A 340 4.51 1.04 -3.11
N ALA A 341 4.72 0.41 -1.95
CA ALA A 341 3.65 -0.25 -1.22
C ALA A 341 2.51 0.70 -0.80
N VAL A 342 1.33 0.11 -0.68
CA VAL A 342 0.20 0.65 0.07
C VAL A 342 0.49 0.50 1.56
N PRO A 343 0.23 1.51 2.40
CA PRO A 343 0.35 1.35 3.84
C PRO A 343 -0.56 0.23 4.36
N VAL A 344 -0.01 -0.68 5.17
CA VAL A 344 -0.72 -1.85 5.72
C VAL A 344 -1.97 -1.44 6.49
N LEU A 345 -1.92 -0.41 7.33
CA LEU A 345 -3.10 0.03 8.11
C LEU A 345 -4.26 0.52 7.25
N VAL A 346 -3.98 1.15 6.10
CA VAL A 346 -5.03 1.55 5.16
C VAL A 346 -5.67 0.32 4.53
N ALA A 347 -4.85 -0.61 4.04
CA ALA A 347 -5.37 -1.86 3.47
C ALA A 347 -6.16 -2.69 4.51
N LYS A 348 -5.71 -2.70 5.76
CA LYS A 348 -6.43 -3.34 6.88
C LYS A 348 -7.79 -2.69 7.15
N ALA A 349 -7.85 -1.36 7.21
CA ALA A 349 -9.11 -0.66 7.42
C ALA A 349 -10.12 -0.95 6.29
N MET A 350 -9.65 -0.99 5.04
CA MET A 350 -10.49 -1.36 3.90
C MET A 350 -10.92 -2.84 3.98
N GLY A 351 -10.00 -3.74 4.33
CA GLY A 351 -10.30 -5.17 4.50
C GLY A 351 -11.35 -5.45 5.57
N ALA A 352 -11.23 -4.81 6.73
CA ALA A 352 -12.20 -4.94 7.82
C ALA A 352 -13.60 -4.48 7.38
N HIS A 353 -13.68 -3.35 6.67
CA HIS A 353 -14.95 -2.87 6.12
C HIS A 353 -15.54 -3.81 5.06
N ILE A 354 -14.70 -4.42 4.22
CA ILE A 354 -15.16 -5.41 3.23
C ILE A 354 -15.74 -6.64 3.95
N ILE A 355 -15.13 -7.09 5.05
CA ILE A 355 -15.65 -8.22 5.84
C ILE A 355 -17.03 -7.89 6.43
N GLU A 356 -17.19 -6.71 7.02
CA GLU A 356 -18.49 -6.23 7.51
C GLU A 356 -19.53 -6.19 6.39
N HIS A 357 -19.18 -5.60 5.24
CA HIS A 357 -20.06 -5.55 4.07
C HIS A 357 -20.50 -6.95 3.60
N LEU A 358 -19.59 -7.91 3.56
CA LEU A 358 -19.92 -9.28 3.18
C LEU A 358 -20.82 -9.98 4.22
N ARG A 359 -20.62 -9.74 5.51
CA ARG A 359 -21.52 -10.25 6.56
C ARG A 359 -22.93 -9.67 6.40
N ASP A 360 -23.05 -8.37 6.14
CA ASP A 360 -24.35 -7.72 5.89
C ASP A 360 -25.03 -8.25 4.61
N ALA A 361 -24.24 -8.69 3.63
CA ALA A 361 -24.71 -9.35 2.42
C ALA A 361 -25.11 -10.84 2.64
N GLY A 362 -25.00 -11.36 3.86
CA GLY A 362 -25.43 -12.71 4.24
C GLY A 362 -24.36 -13.80 4.10
N PHE A 363 -23.08 -13.43 3.95
CA PHE A 363 -22.00 -14.41 4.00
C PHE A 363 -21.65 -14.77 5.45
N ASP A 364 -21.54 -16.07 5.71
CA ASP A 364 -21.18 -16.61 7.03
C ASP A 364 -19.64 -16.59 7.18
N ILE A 365 -19.07 -15.46 7.61
CA ILE A 365 -17.61 -15.23 7.65
C ILE A 365 -17.11 -15.14 9.09
N ASP A 366 -16.03 -15.87 9.39
CA ASP A 366 -15.38 -15.86 10.70
C ASP A 366 -14.81 -14.48 11.09
N GLY A 367 -14.84 -14.23 12.40
CA GLY A 367 -14.54 -13.00 13.15
C GLY A 367 -13.20 -12.35 12.91
#